data_AF-A0A1B8G106-F1
#
_entry.id   AF-A0A1B8G106-F1
#
_cell.length_a   1.000
_cell.length_b   1.000
_cell.length_c   1.000
_cell.angle_alpha   90.00
_cell.angle_beta   90.00
_cell.angle_gamma   90.00
#
_symmetry.space_group_name_H-M   'P 1'
#
loop_
_entity.id
_entity.type
_entity.pdbx_description
1 polymer ?
#
loop_
_entity_poly.entity_id
_entity_poly.type
_entity_poly.pdbx_seq_one_letter_code
_entity_poly.pdbx_strand_id
1 'polypeptide(L)'
;MATTEGNDILYSRDDLLICAACGTQYGTSNAALLTSCRICDDPRQYVPPTGQSFTNLRSLRLNHTSSLSPHPTAPSLSIIHSSPRVAIGQRALLVHTPAGNILWDCITLLTPSLVSSIRDMGGLVGIVISHPHFYSTHLLWAAVFKCPVYLAGDDKEWLVEEEPSPKEPVRRFIDGKGGELEIPGKDGRETGAKAIKVGGHFPGSMVLLHDSRLLVADTIMPTPSGVGDWRPHERPRGMNSFAFMWSYPNMIPLPPRALASMWRVLSRYNFTAVHGGFPGLDIEDEDVKKRVWESMGIQVGAEAGEGEVGFAEEFGLMVPLFPRLPAEIKIMIWKFAIHSAPGRDITLRHTPLPLIPAHPTDIPRTEVTSLTPIPGVLHACHLSRLLAQERWTLGMSAYEGAEKRVYVDVRTDTVYFPSLTLLVVWHRGADWEEVMKFVGDVYIVGDRNRVRLTYQSPVLTLSFAIAPGIMTNFRRTMN
;
A
#
# COMPACT_ATOMS: atom_id res chain seq x y z
N MET A 1 -9.95 -43.13 18.50
CA MET A 1 -8.51 -43.48 18.65
C MET A 1 -7.84 -43.30 17.30
N ALA A 2 -6.93 -42.33 17.17
CA ALA A 2 -6.15 -42.19 15.92
C ALA A 2 -5.30 -43.46 15.71
N THR A 3 -5.26 -43.99 14.49
CA THR A 3 -4.39 -45.11 14.13
C THR A 3 -2.91 -44.72 14.31
N THR A 4 -2.04 -45.70 14.55
CA THR A 4 -0.58 -45.49 14.66
C THR A 4 -0.01 -44.69 13.47
N GLU A 5 -0.44 -45.00 12.25
CA GLU A 5 -0.06 -44.26 11.04
C GLU A 5 -0.47 -42.78 11.08
N GLY A 6 -1.64 -42.47 11.64
CA GLY A 6 -2.13 -41.10 11.75
C GLY A 6 -1.35 -40.25 12.76
N ASN A 7 -0.81 -40.89 13.79
CA ASN A 7 0.14 -40.26 14.71
C ASN A 7 1.50 -40.09 14.04
N ASP A 8 2.00 -41.09 13.32
CA ASP A 8 3.31 -41.02 12.65
C ASP A 8 3.38 -39.83 11.66
N ILE A 9 2.31 -39.58 10.88
CA ILE A 9 2.25 -38.41 9.98
C ILE A 9 2.26 -37.10 10.76
N LEU A 10 1.53 -36.99 11.87
CA LEU A 10 1.44 -35.77 12.67
C LEU A 10 2.78 -35.33 13.27
N TYR A 11 3.66 -36.30 13.55
CA TYR A 11 5.00 -36.07 14.10
C TYR A 11 6.11 -36.10 13.03
N SER A 12 5.79 -36.43 11.78
CA SER A 12 6.77 -36.63 10.69
C SER A 12 7.63 -35.40 10.36
N ARG A 13 7.16 -34.20 10.74
CA ARG A 13 7.77 -32.91 10.42
C ARG A 13 8.16 -32.13 11.67
N ASP A 14 8.34 -32.81 12.80
CA ASP A 14 8.49 -32.17 14.11
C ASP A 14 9.81 -31.43 14.31
N ASP A 15 10.86 -31.91 13.65
CA ASP A 15 12.21 -31.36 13.75
C ASP A 15 12.52 -30.35 12.63
N LEU A 16 11.60 -30.14 11.70
CA LEU A 16 11.75 -29.17 10.64
C LEU A 16 11.68 -27.74 11.19
N LEU A 17 12.55 -26.87 10.67
CA LEU A 17 12.68 -25.50 11.15
C LEU A 17 11.46 -24.67 10.80
N ILE A 18 11.04 -23.86 11.76
CA ILE A 18 9.94 -22.92 11.68
C ILE A 18 10.47 -21.55 12.02
N CYS A 19 10.26 -20.56 11.16
CA CYS A 19 10.61 -19.18 11.48
C CYS A 19 9.83 -18.74 12.71
N ALA A 20 10.53 -18.30 13.77
CA ALA A 20 9.89 -17.92 15.02
C ALA A 20 9.01 -16.66 14.89
N ALA A 21 9.30 -15.80 13.90
CA ALA A 21 8.56 -14.55 13.67
C ALA A 21 7.29 -14.77 12.82
N CYS A 22 7.40 -15.40 11.65
CA CYS A 22 6.27 -15.58 10.72
C CYS A 22 5.58 -16.94 10.82
N GLY A 23 6.20 -17.94 11.46
CA GLY A 23 5.60 -19.26 11.67
C GLY A 23 5.64 -20.19 10.45
N THR A 24 6.27 -19.78 9.35
CA THR A 24 6.45 -20.62 8.14
C THR A 24 7.46 -21.73 8.40
N GLN A 25 7.09 -22.97 8.06
CA GLN A 25 7.95 -24.15 8.17
C GLN A 25 8.74 -24.39 6.87
N TYR A 26 10.01 -24.74 7.03
CA TYR A 26 10.96 -25.07 5.96
C TYR A 26 11.18 -26.59 5.86
N GLY A 27 11.50 -27.08 4.67
CA GLY A 27 11.79 -28.50 4.41
C GLY A 27 13.12 -29.03 4.96
N THR A 28 13.72 -28.36 5.95
CA THR A 28 15.02 -28.73 6.54
C THR A 28 15.00 -28.62 8.07
N SER A 29 15.69 -29.53 8.75
CA SER A 29 16.01 -29.46 10.18
C SER A 29 17.41 -28.88 10.45
N ASN A 30 18.21 -28.66 9.40
CA ASN A 30 19.58 -28.19 9.52
C ASN A 30 19.63 -26.66 9.60
N ALA A 31 19.87 -26.14 10.81
CA ALA A 31 19.97 -24.69 11.07
C ALA A 31 21.11 -24.01 10.29
N ALA A 32 22.17 -24.74 9.92
CA ALA A 32 23.26 -24.18 9.12
C ALA A 32 22.83 -23.82 7.69
N LEU A 33 21.74 -24.42 7.17
CA LEU A 33 21.22 -24.15 5.83
C LEU A 33 20.23 -22.97 5.79
N LEU A 34 19.85 -22.43 6.95
CA LEU A 34 18.78 -21.44 7.05
C LEU A 34 19.21 -20.24 7.90
N THR A 35 19.86 -19.29 7.24
CA THR A 35 20.36 -18.06 7.87
C THR A 35 19.37 -16.90 7.82
N SER A 36 18.39 -16.95 6.92
CA SER A 36 17.33 -15.95 6.78
C SER A 36 15.98 -16.60 6.46
N CYS A 37 14.89 -15.86 6.63
CA CYS A 37 13.55 -16.34 6.30
C CYS A 37 13.00 -15.55 5.10
N ARG A 38 12.81 -16.23 3.96
CA ARG A 38 12.22 -15.66 2.73
C ARG A 38 10.97 -14.80 2.97
N ILE A 39 10.11 -15.20 3.91
CA ILE A 39 8.89 -14.46 4.25
C ILE A 39 9.19 -13.20 5.08
N CYS A 40 10.12 -13.28 6.04
CA CYS A 40 10.53 -12.13 6.86
C CYS A 40 11.43 -11.15 6.12
N ASP A 41 12.17 -11.62 5.11
CA ASP A 41 13.00 -10.81 4.22
C ASP A 41 12.14 -10.07 3.16
N ASP A 42 10.87 -10.45 2.97
CA ASP A 42 9.95 -9.66 2.14
C ASP A 42 9.71 -8.30 2.81
N PRO A 43 9.80 -7.18 2.08
CA PRO A 43 9.65 -5.85 2.69
C PRO A 43 8.24 -5.55 3.23
N ARG A 44 7.26 -6.43 2.99
CA ARG A 44 5.94 -6.39 3.64
C ARG A 44 5.98 -6.88 5.08
N GLN A 45 7.02 -7.60 5.45
CA GLN A 45 7.30 -8.12 6.77
C GLN A 45 8.55 -7.43 7.34
N TYR A 46 9.12 -8.01 8.39
CA TYR A 46 10.36 -7.56 8.99
C TYR A 46 11.12 -8.74 9.60
N VAL A 47 12.43 -8.56 9.74
CA VAL A 47 13.28 -9.38 10.60
C VAL A 47 13.26 -8.74 12.00
N PRO A 48 13.01 -9.51 13.08
CA PRO A 48 13.01 -8.96 14.43
C PRO A 48 14.35 -8.28 14.79
N PRO A 49 14.37 -7.27 15.70
CA PRO A 49 15.60 -6.63 16.14
C PRO A 49 16.64 -7.57 16.76
N THR A 50 16.19 -8.70 17.32
CA THR A 50 17.05 -9.78 17.84
C THR A 50 17.71 -10.63 16.75
N GLY A 51 17.44 -10.33 15.48
CA GLY A 51 17.81 -11.14 14.34
C GLY A 51 16.81 -12.26 14.03
N GLN A 52 17.11 -13.00 12.97
CA GLN A 52 16.33 -14.16 12.54
C GLN A 52 16.54 -15.34 13.50
N SER A 53 15.46 -15.98 13.92
CA SER A 53 15.49 -17.19 14.73
C SER A 53 14.49 -18.24 14.25
N PHE A 54 14.76 -19.49 14.60
CA PHE A 54 13.98 -20.65 14.20
C PHE A 54 13.68 -21.55 15.39
N THR A 55 12.48 -22.14 15.39
CA THR A 55 12.00 -23.15 16.32
C THR A 55 11.54 -24.38 15.53
N ASN A 56 10.83 -25.32 16.17
CA ASN A 56 10.21 -26.47 15.50
C ASN A 56 8.96 -26.93 16.27
N LEU A 57 8.17 -27.85 15.70
CA LEU A 57 6.92 -28.31 16.34
C LEU A 57 7.20 -29.10 17.61
N ARG A 58 8.29 -29.87 17.67
CA ARG A 58 8.69 -30.61 18.87
C ARG A 58 8.79 -29.67 20.08
N SER A 59 9.50 -28.55 19.92
CA SER A 59 9.66 -27.54 20.97
C SER A 59 8.36 -26.79 21.26
N LEU A 60 7.60 -26.40 20.23
CA LEU A 60 6.34 -25.67 20.43
C LEU A 60 5.33 -26.49 21.24
N ARG A 61 5.19 -27.79 20.94
CA ARG A 61 4.24 -28.70 21.61
C ARG A 61 4.50 -28.92 23.10
N LEU A 62 5.70 -28.62 23.60
CA LEU A 62 6.00 -28.74 25.03
C LEU A 62 5.26 -27.71 25.89
N ASN A 63 5.10 -26.49 25.36
CA ASN A 63 4.64 -25.32 26.14
C ASN A 63 3.47 -24.57 25.49
N HIS A 64 3.00 -25.02 24.33
CA HIS A 64 1.89 -24.41 23.61
C HIS A 64 0.81 -25.45 23.32
N THR A 65 -0.42 -24.98 23.21
CA THR A 65 -1.57 -25.77 22.76
C THR A 65 -2.33 -25.01 21.69
N SER A 66 -3.18 -25.72 20.95
CA SER A 66 -4.11 -25.12 20.01
C SER A 66 -5.52 -25.53 20.38
N SER A 67 -6.42 -24.55 20.45
CA SER A 67 -7.82 -24.75 20.76
C SER A 67 -8.67 -24.62 19.50
N LEU A 68 -9.82 -25.29 19.54
CA LEU A 68 -10.91 -25.14 18.60
C LEU A 68 -12.15 -24.75 19.42
N SER A 69 -12.82 -23.68 19.04
CA SER A 69 -14.04 -23.22 19.70
C SER A 69 -15.06 -22.74 18.65
N PRO A 70 -16.36 -22.98 18.82
CA PRO A 70 -17.38 -22.39 17.95
C PRO A 70 -17.25 -20.86 17.87
N HIS A 71 -17.53 -20.27 16.71
CA HIS A 71 -17.65 -18.82 16.61
C HIS A 71 -18.89 -18.36 17.36
N PRO A 72 -18.83 -17.28 18.17
CA PRO A 72 -19.94 -16.89 19.06
C PRO A 72 -21.24 -16.53 18.33
N THR A 73 -21.12 -15.98 17.12
CA THR A 73 -22.24 -15.40 16.35
C THR A 73 -22.41 -16.00 14.95
N ALA A 74 -21.51 -16.89 14.52
CA ALA A 74 -21.51 -17.46 13.18
C ALA A 74 -21.50 -18.99 13.25
N PRO A 75 -22.67 -19.66 13.28
CA PRO A 75 -22.76 -21.11 13.50
C PRO A 75 -22.03 -21.96 12.45
N SER A 76 -21.82 -21.42 11.25
CA SER A 76 -21.07 -22.06 10.17
C SER A 76 -19.54 -21.96 10.35
N LEU A 77 -19.04 -21.34 11.43
CA LEU A 77 -17.62 -21.12 11.68
C LEU A 77 -17.19 -21.64 13.06
N SER A 78 -15.99 -22.22 13.11
CA SER A 78 -15.22 -22.42 14.34
C SER A 78 -13.88 -21.69 14.26
N ILE A 79 -13.39 -21.22 15.40
CA ILE A 79 -12.12 -20.51 15.54
C ILE A 79 -11.05 -21.49 16.02
N ILE A 80 -9.90 -21.48 15.34
CA ILE A 80 -8.70 -22.22 15.73
C ILE A 80 -7.61 -21.22 16.10
N HIS A 81 -7.03 -21.36 17.28
CA HIS A 81 -6.00 -20.44 17.77
C HIS A 81 -4.97 -21.17 18.64
N SER A 82 -3.73 -20.66 18.69
CA SER A 82 -2.66 -21.20 19.53
C SER A 82 -2.43 -20.35 20.77
N SER A 83 -2.20 -21.00 21.91
CA SER A 83 -1.88 -20.34 23.17
C SER A 83 -0.71 -21.06 23.87
N PRO A 84 0.34 -20.35 24.33
CA PRO A 84 0.61 -18.92 24.11
C PRO A 84 0.70 -18.50 22.63
N ARG A 85 0.84 -17.20 22.36
CA ARG A 85 0.97 -16.66 21.00
C ARG A 85 2.16 -17.33 20.28
N VAL A 86 1.90 -17.87 19.09
CA VAL A 86 2.93 -18.39 18.18
C VAL A 86 3.04 -17.45 16.98
N ALA A 87 4.27 -17.09 16.60
CA ALA A 87 4.55 -16.27 15.42
C ALA A 87 3.72 -14.98 15.39
N ILE A 88 3.08 -14.67 14.26
CA ILE A 88 2.28 -13.45 14.10
C ILE A 88 1.02 -13.45 14.98
N GLY A 89 0.59 -14.58 15.54
CA GLY A 89 -0.56 -14.66 16.46
C GLY A 89 -1.91 -14.69 15.75
N GLN A 90 -1.92 -15.22 14.53
CA GLN A 90 -3.14 -15.38 13.74
C GLN A 90 -4.05 -16.49 14.28
N ARG A 91 -5.33 -16.40 13.95
CA ARG A 91 -6.29 -17.51 14.05
C ARG A 91 -6.57 -18.08 12.66
N ALA A 92 -6.96 -19.35 12.60
CA ALA A 92 -7.58 -19.94 11.42
C ALA A 92 -9.09 -20.09 11.66
N LEU A 93 -9.88 -20.08 10.59
CA LEU A 93 -11.32 -20.29 10.66
C LEU A 93 -11.67 -21.61 9.98
N LEU A 94 -12.37 -22.48 10.69
CA LEU A 94 -12.92 -23.71 10.14
C LEU A 94 -14.35 -23.44 9.67
N VAL A 95 -14.56 -23.53 8.35
CA VAL A 95 -15.86 -23.33 7.70
C VAL A 95 -16.58 -24.66 7.61
N HIS A 96 -17.78 -24.73 8.17
CA HIS A 96 -18.63 -25.91 8.18
C HIS A 96 -19.59 -25.88 6.99
N THR A 97 -19.53 -26.91 6.14
CA THR A 97 -20.47 -27.08 5.02
C THR A 97 -21.01 -28.51 4.98
N PRO A 98 -22.21 -28.75 4.44
CA PRO A 98 -22.73 -30.10 4.21
C PRO A 98 -21.88 -30.96 3.24
N ALA A 99 -21.00 -30.34 2.47
CA ALA A 99 -20.08 -31.02 1.56
C ALA A 99 -18.69 -31.26 2.17
N GLY A 100 -18.44 -30.81 3.40
CA GLY A 100 -17.19 -31.00 4.14
C GLY A 100 -16.60 -29.68 4.65
N ASN A 101 -15.68 -29.76 5.62
CA ASN A 101 -15.14 -28.55 6.23
C ASN A 101 -13.95 -27.99 5.44
N ILE A 102 -13.83 -26.67 5.40
CA ILE A 102 -12.73 -25.96 4.76
C ILE A 102 -11.96 -25.20 5.83
N LEU A 103 -10.64 -25.27 5.80
CA LEU A 103 -9.81 -24.41 6.64
C LEU A 103 -9.49 -23.13 5.87
N TRP A 104 -9.97 -21.99 6.36
CA TRP A 104 -9.54 -20.67 5.93
C TRP A 104 -8.30 -20.25 6.73
N ASP A 105 -7.24 -19.95 5.99
CA ASP A 105 -5.89 -19.73 6.49
C ASP A 105 -5.33 -20.93 7.28
N CYS A 106 -4.14 -20.76 7.84
CA CYS A 106 -3.47 -21.83 8.57
C CYS A 106 -2.71 -21.26 9.76
N ILE A 107 -2.72 -22.00 10.87
CA ILE A 107 -1.85 -21.74 12.03
C ILE A 107 -0.65 -22.70 12.03
N THR A 108 0.44 -22.28 12.66
CA THR A 108 1.68 -23.06 12.73
C THR A 108 1.55 -24.32 13.57
N LEU A 109 0.96 -24.23 14.75
CA LEU A 109 0.90 -25.35 15.69
C LEU A 109 -0.29 -26.26 15.38
N LEU A 110 -0.01 -27.52 15.07
CA LEU A 110 -1.02 -28.57 14.95
C LEU A 110 -0.82 -29.58 16.08
N THR A 111 -1.81 -29.72 16.95
CA THR A 111 -1.77 -30.62 18.12
C THR A 111 -2.63 -31.88 17.90
N PRO A 112 -2.35 -33.00 18.61
CA PRO A 112 -3.17 -34.21 18.50
C PRO A 112 -4.64 -33.99 18.87
N SER A 113 -4.91 -33.18 19.90
CA SER A 113 -6.28 -32.86 20.34
C SER A 113 -7.06 -32.07 19.27
N LEU A 114 -6.40 -31.11 18.62
CA LEU A 114 -6.99 -30.35 17.52
C LEU A 114 -7.28 -31.25 16.32
N VAL A 115 -6.34 -32.14 15.97
CA VAL A 115 -6.53 -33.13 14.89
C VAL A 115 -7.73 -34.04 15.18
N SER A 116 -7.84 -34.57 16.40
CA SER A 116 -8.99 -35.39 16.80
C SER A 116 -10.29 -34.60 16.63
N SER A 117 -10.35 -33.39 17.18
CA SER A 117 -11.55 -32.55 17.13
C SER A 117 -12.01 -32.27 15.70
N ILE A 118 -11.09 -31.94 14.78
CA ILE A 118 -11.42 -31.69 13.37
C ILE A 118 -11.87 -32.98 12.66
N ARG A 119 -11.25 -34.13 12.95
CA ARG A 119 -11.66 -35.43 12.39
C ARG A 119 -13.05 -35.84 12.88
N ASP A 120 -13.35 -35.61 14.15
CA ASP A 120 -14.66 -35.90 14.75
C ASP A 120 -15.77 -35.05 14.10
N MET A 121 -15.43 -33.87 13.58
CA MET A 121 -16.31 -33.03 12.76
C MET A 121 -16.30 -33.37 11.26
N GLY A 122 -15.67 -34.47 10.85
CA GLY A 122 -15.68 -34.96 9.47
C GLY A 122 -14.45 -34.61 8.62
N GLY A 123 -13.39 -34.04 9.23
CA GLY A 123 -12.12 -33.73 8.55
C GLY A 123 -12.18 -32.48 7.68
N LEU A 124 -11.20 -32.32 6.77
CA LEU A 124 -11.10 -31.21 5.83
C LEU A 124 -11.25 -31.71 4.39
N VAL A 125 -11.96 -30.95 3.55
CA VAL A 125 -11.98 -31.13 2.10
C VAL A 125 -10.97 -30.24 1.38
N GLY A 126 -10.48 -29.20 2.05
CA GLY A 126 -9.46 -28.32 1.52
C GLY A 126 -8.99 -27.29 2.55
N ILE A 127 -7.82 -26.72 2.27
CA ILE A 127 -7.25 -25.58 2.98
C ILE A 127 -7.12 -24.45 1.97
N VAL A 128 -7.61 -23.27 2.27
CA VAL A 128 -7.45 -22.08 1.42
C VAL A 128 -6.64 -21.08 2.20
N ILE A 129 -5.51 -20.61 1.65
CA ILE A 129 -4.62 -19.67 2.36
C ILE A 129 -4.63 -18.33 1.65
N SER A 130 -4.85 -17.26 2.41
CA SER A 130 -5.02 -15.91 1.92
C SER A 130 -3.78 -15.40 1.16
N HIS A 131 -2.59 -15.54 1.75
CA HIS A 131 -1.31 -15.01 1.23
C HIS A 131 -0.10 -15.60 2.02
N PRO A 132 1.15 -15.34 1.61
CA PRO A 132 2.34 -16.00 2.14
C PRO A 132 2.57 -15.92 3.66
N HIS A 133 2.11 -14.88 4.35
CA HIS A 133 2.24 -14.80 5.82
C HIS A 133 1.48 -15.91 6.56
N PHE A 134 0.49 -16.53 5.92
CA PHE A 134 -0.35 -17.56 6.49
C PHE A 134 0.02 -18.98 6.04
N TYR A 135 1.13 -19.16 5.30
CA TYR A 135 1.59 -20.48 4.85
C TYR A 135 1.92 -21.42 6.02
N SER A 136 2.37 -20.91 7.16
CA SER A 136 2.48 -21.66 8.42
C SER A 136 3.09 -23.07 8.24
N THR A 137 2.39 -24.12 8.70
CA THR A 137 2.75 -25.54 8.50
C THR A 137 1.80 -26.24 7.52
N HIS A 138 1.29 -25.53 6.49
CA HIS A 138 0.22 -26.03 5.60
C HIS A 138 0.47 -27.42 5.00
N LEU A 139 1.72 -27.78 4.68
CA LEU A 139 2.05 -29.11 4.18
C LEU A 139 1.78 -30.22 5.21
N LEU A 140 2.07 -29.97 6.50
CA LEU A 140 1.73 -30.92 7.56
C LEU A 140 0.22 -31.05 7.71
N TRP A 141 -0.51 -29.93 7.69
CA TRP A 141 -1.97 -29.94 7.72
C TRP A 141 -2.54 -30.74 6.55
N ALA A 142 -2.09 -30.49 5.32
CA ALA A 142 -2.49 -31.22 4.12
C ALA A 142 -2.23 -32.71 4.24
N ALA A 143 -1.06 -33.12 4.76
CA ALA A 143 -0.72 -34.52 4.97
C ALA A 143 -1.61 -35.20 6.03
N VAL A 144 -1.85 -34.54 7.16
CA VAL A 144 -2.66 -35.08 8.28
C VAL A 144 -4.13 -35.25 7.90
N PHE A 145 -4.68 -34.33 7.11
CA PHE A 145 -6.09 -34.32 6.70
C PHE A 145 -6.32 -34.88 5.29
N LYS A 146 -5.26 -35.22 4.55
CA LYS A 146 -5.30 -35.76 3.18
C LYS A 146 -6.15 -34.89 2.25
N CYS A 147 -5.90 -33.58 2.27
CA CYS A 147 -6.68 -32.59 1.51
C CYS A 147 -5.79 -31.62 0.72
N PRO A 148 -6.29 -31.05 -0.39
CA PRO A 148 -5.56 -30.06 -1.16
C PRO A 148 -5.40 -28.72 -0.42
N VAL A 149 -4.36 -27.98 -0.81
CA VAL A 149 -4.11 -26.60 -0.38
C VAL A 149 -4.27 -25.66 -1.57
N TYR A 150 -5.27 -24.79 -1.51
CA TYR A 150 -5.55 -23.79 -2.53
C TYR A 150 -4.79 -22.51 -2.24
N LEU A 151 -3.90 -22.14 -3.16
CA LEU A 151 -3.03 -20.97 -3.09
C LEU A 151 -3.23 -20.11 -4.34
N ALA A 152 -2.88 -18.83 -4.26
CA ALA A 152 -2.77 -18.01 -5.45
C ALA A 152 -1.50 -18.37 -6.25
N GLY A 153 -1.62 -18.45 -7.57
CA GLY A 153 -0.49 -18.74 -8.45
C GLY A 153 0.58 -17.65 -8.46
N ASP A 154 0.19 -16.39 -8.28
CA ASP A 154 1.12 -15.25 -8.16
C ASP A 154 2.03 -15.39 -6.94
N ASP A 155 1.60 -16.11 -5.91
CA ASP A 155 2.31 -16.20 -4.64
C ASP A 155 3.31 -17.38 -4.56
N LYS A 156 3.57 -18.05 -5.69
CA LYS A 156 4.51 -19.19 -5.80
C LYS A 156 5.93 -18.85 -5.38
N GLU A 157 6.41 -17.63 -5.67
CA GLU A 157 7.79 -17.23 -5.39
C GLU A 157 8.13 -17.24 -3.89
N TRP A 158 7.13 -17.08 -3.03
CA TRP A 158 7.28 -17.11 -1.57
C TRP A 158 7.24 -18.52 -0.96
N LEU A 159 6.99 -19.58 -1.75
CA LEU A 159 7.07 -20.95 -1.24
C LEU A 159 8.50 -21.29 -0.83
N VAL A 160 8.65 -21.84 0.38
CA VAL A 160 9.95 -22.16 0.97
C VAL A 160 10.35 -23.65 0.84
N GLU A 161 9.45 -24.44 0.28
CA GLU A 161 9.63 -25.87 0.03
C GLU A 161 8.91 -26.23 -1.27
N GLU A 162 9.56 -27.04 -2.08
CA GLU A 162 8.96 -27.62 -3.29
C GLU A 162 7.73 -28.48 -2.96
N GLU A 163 7.07 -28.99 -3.99
CA GLU A 163 5.97 -29.92 -3.78
C GLU A 163 6.50 -31.26 -3.23
N PRO A 164 6.02 -31.75 -2.07
CA PRO A 164 6.52 -33.02 -1.51
C PRO A 164 6.30 -34.23 -2.42
N SER A 165 5.24 -34.23 -3.23
CA SER A 165 4.97 -35.25 -4.24
C SER A 165 4.70 -34.60 -5.60
N PRO A 166 5.72 -34.43 -6.46
CA PRO A 166 5.55 -33.78 -7.76
C PRO A 166 4.55 -34.49 -8.70
N LYS A 167 4.34 -35.80 -8.52
CA LYS A 167 3.37 -36.58 -9.31
C LYS A 167 1.93 -36.38 -8.86
N GLU A 168 1.74 -36.07 -7.58
CA GLU A 168 0.43 -35.85 -6.96
C GLU A 168 0.50 -34.60 -6.07
N PRO A 169 0.58 -33.40 -6.67
CA PRO A 169 0.75 -32.18 -5.90
C PRO A 169 -0.40 -32.00 -4.92
N VAL A 170 -0.13 -31.57 -3.69
CA VAL A 170 -1.16 -31.18 -2.72
C VAL A 170 -1.61 -29.75 -2.98
N ARG A 171 -0.70 -28.89 -3.47
CA ARG A 171 -0.99 -27.49 -3.76
C ARG A 171 -1.76 -27.37 -5.08
N ARG A 172 -2.77 -26.52 -5.08
CA ARG A 172 -3.63 -26.18 -6.22
C ARG A 172 -3.60 -24.67 -6.38
N PHE A 173 -3.27 -24.21 -7.58
CA PHE A 173 -3.08 -22.78 -7.82
C PHE A 173 -4.29 -22.16 -8.51
N ILE A 174 -4.73 -21.04 -7.96
CA ILE A 174 -5.75 -20.18 -8.56
C ILE A 174 -5.00 -19.10 -9.33
N ASP A 175 -5.13 -19.14 -10.65
CA ASP A 175 -4.42 -18.24 -11.57
C ASP A 175 -5.33 -17.14 -12.11
N GLY A 176 -4.73 -16.12 -12.72
CA GLY A 176 -5.46 -15.01 -13.35
C GLY A 176 -5.86 -13.89 -12.39
N LYS A 177 -6.02 -12.69 -12.95
CA LYS A 177 -6.43 -11.48 -12.22
C LYS A 177 -7.91 -11.57 -11.86
N GLY A 178 -8.24 -11.49 -10.58
CA GLY A 178 -9.61 -11.71 -10.12
C GLY A 178 -10.06 -13.16 -10.27
N GLY A 179 -9.11 -14.11 -10.35
CA GLY A 179 -9.41 -15.54 -10.42
C GLY A 179 -10.20 -15.98 -9.18
N GLU A 180 -11.15 -16.87 -9.40
CA GLU A 180 -12.03 -17.40 -8.37
C GLU A 180 -12.14 -18.92 -8.51
N LEU A 181 -12.41 -19.60 -7.40
CA LEU A 181 -12.61 -21.04 -7.36
C LEU A 181 -13.68 -21.38 -6.33
N GLU A 182 -14.72 -22.07 -6.77
CA GLU A 182 -15.64 -22.78 -5.88
C GLU A 182 -14.91 -23.97 -5.28
N ILE A 183 -14.79 -24.03 -3.95
CA ILE A 183 -14.02 -25.07 -3.28
C ILE A 183 -14.76 -26.40 -3.41
N PRO A 184 -14.16 -27.43 -4.04
CA PRO A 184 -14.78 -28.74 -4.17
C PRO A 184 -14.95 -29.40 -2.79
N GLY A 185 -16.14 -29.94 -2.55
CA GLY A 185 -16.44 -30.76 -1.39
C GLY A 185 -16.19 -32.24 -1.65
N LYS A 186 -16.57 -33.07 -0.68
CA LYS A 186 -16.51 -34.53 -0.81
C LYS A 186 -17.31 -34.98 -2.02
N ASP A 187 -16.71 -35.89 -2.79
CA ASP A 187 -17.30 -36.50 -3.98
C ASP A 187 -17.66 -35.48 -5.09
N GLY A 188 -17.00 -34.31 -5.09
CA GLY A 188 -17.19 -33.26 -6.09
C GLY A 188 -18.42 -32.38 -5.89
N ARG A 189 -19.14 -32.51 -4.76
CA ARG A 189 -20.26 -31.60 -4.42
C ARG A 189 -19.74 -30.19 -4.15
N GLU A 190 -20.54 -29.18 -4.48
CA GLU A 190 -20.20 -27.79 -4.16
C GLU A 190 -20.30 -27.54 -2.66
N THR A 191 -19.33 -26.81 -2.10
CA THR A 191 -19.31 -26.42 -0.68
C THR A 191 -20.10 -25.14 -0.42
N GLY A 192 -20.33 -24.33 -1.46
CA GLY A 192 -20.85 -22.97 -1.33
C GLY A 192 -19.78 -21.96 -0.89
N ALA A 193 -18.52 -22.38 -0.80
CA ALA A 193 -17.40 -21.54 -0.40
C ALA A 193 -16.53 -21.21 -1.62
N LYS A 194 -16.35 -19.91 -1.87
CA LYS A 194 -15.61 -19.41 -3.02
C LYS A 194 -14.35 -18.68 -2.61
N ALA A 195 -13.19 -19.16 -3.04
CA ALA A 195 -11.92 -18.46 -2.90
C ALA A 195 -11.79 -17.43 -4.03
N ILE A 196 -11.45 -16.19 -3.69
CA ILE A 196 -11.46 -15.06 -4.63
C ILE A 196 -10.15 -14.30 -4.50
N LYS A 197 -9.42 -14.16 -5.61
CA LYS A 197 -8.18 -13.38 -5.67
C LYS A 197 -8.47 -11.90 -5.80
N VAL A 198 -8.32 -11.19 -4.69
CA VAL A 198 -8.58 -9.75 -4.58
C VAL A 198 -7.31 -8.93 -4.84
N GLY A 199 -6.13 -9.52 -4.58
CA GLY A 199 -4.84 -8.83 -4.61
C GLY A 199 -4.71 -7.85 -3.45
N GLY A 200 -3.83 -6.84 -3.58
CA GLY A 200 -3.60 -5.83 -2.55
C GLY A 200 -2.33 -6.11 -1.76
N HIS A 201 -2.46 -6.65 -0.56
CA HIS A 201 -1.34 -6.89 0.37
C HIS A 201 -0.21 -7.70 -0.32
N PHE A 202 -0.54 -8.86 -0.86
CA PHE A 202 0.24 -9.57 -1.88
C PHE A 202 -0.47 -9.53 -3.23
N PRO A 203 0.25 -9.72 -4.35
CA PRO A 203 -0.37 -9.83 -5.67
C PRO A 203 -1.45 -10.92 -5.71
N GLY A 204 -1.19 -12.06 -5.06
CA GLY A 204 -2.12 -13.18 -4.99
C GLY A 204 -3.12 -13.14 -3.84
N SER A 205 -3.10 -12.12 -2.97
CA SER A 205 -3.97 -12.09 -1.76
C SER A 205 -5.43 -12.45 -2.05
N MET A 206 -5.95 -13.40 -1.29
CA MET A 206 -7.30 -13.93 -1.43
C MET A 206 -8.21 -13.56 -0.26
N VAL A 207 -9.51 -13.71 -0.50
CA VAL A 207 -10.59 -13.77 0.50
C VAL A 207 -11.41 -15.04 0.25
N LEU A 208 -12.12 -15.54 1.26
CA LEU A 208 -13.08 -16.64 1.10
C LEU A 208 -14.49 -16.14 1.39
N LEU A 209 -15.41 -16.35 0.44
CA LEU A 209 -16.82 -16.03 0.63
C LEU A 209 -17.60 -17.31 0.90
N HIS A 210 -18.34 -17.37 1.99
CA HIS A 210 -19.26 -18.48 2.31
C HIS A 210 -20.44 -17.95 3.12
N ASP A 211 -21.66 -18.32 2.76
CA ASP A 211 -22.87 -18.00 3.55
C ASP A 211 -23.03 -16.48 3.84
N SER A 212 -22.77 -15.63 2.84
CA SER A 212 -22.73 -14.15 2.96
C SER A 212 -21.68 -13.61 3.92
N ARG A 213 -20.69 -14.43 4.33
CA ARG A 213 -19.58 -14.04 5.20
C ARG A 213 -18.29 -14.01 4.40
N LEU A 214 -17.60 -12.88 4.46
CA LEU A 214 -16.29 -12.70 3.83
C LEU A 214 -15.19 -12.95 4.86
N LEU A 215 -14.43 -14.02 4.69
CA LEU A 215 -13.27 -14.31 5.51
C LEU A 215 -12.05 -13.63 4.89
N VAL A 216 -11.35 -12.84 5.69
CA VAL A 216 -10.28 -11.93 5.23
C VAL A 216 -9.05 -12.05 6.11
N ALA A 217 -7.93 -11.63 5.55
CA ALA A 217 -6.67 -11.44 6.25
C ALA A 217 -6.12 -10.03 5.94
N ASP A 218 -4.81 -9.86 5.86
CA ASP A 218 -4.15 -8.57 5.66
C ASP A 218 -4.67 -7.76 4.44
N THR A 219 -5.20 -8.38 3.39
CA THR A 219 -5.72 -7.59 2.25
C THR A 219 -6.89 -6.67 2.63
N ILE A 220 -7.71 -7.05 3.60
CA ILE A 220 -8.81 -6.25 4.15
C ILE A 220 -8.82 -6.47 5.66
N MET A 221 -8.15 -5.61 6.42
CA MET A 221 -8.05 -5.79 7.88
C MET A 221 -9.15 -5.03 8.61
N PRO A 222 -10.05 -5.70 9.35
CA PRO A 222 -10.95 -5.01 10.25
C PRO A 222 -10.17 -4.21 11.30
N THR A 223 -10.58 -2.99 11.59
CA THR A 223 -9.92 -2.14 12.59
C THR A 223 -10.69 -2.21 13.91
N PRO A 224 -10.04 -1.96 15.06
CA PRO A 224 -10.75 -1.88 16.35
C PRO A 224 -11.91 -0.86 16.36
N SER A 225 -11.77 0.25 15.63
CA SER A 225 -12.82 1.26 15.45
C SER A 225 -14.01 0.77 14.60
N GLY A 226 -13.81 -0.28 13.80
CA GLY A 226 -14.86 -0.94 13.05
C GLY A 226 -15.64 -1.95 13.87
N VAL A 227 -15.02 -2.54 14.89
CA VAL A 227 -15.62 -3.56 15.75
C VAL A 227 -16.55 -2.90 16.77
N GLY A 228 -17.79 -3.40 16.86
CA GLY A 228 -18.79 -2.92 17.81
C GLY A 228 -20.20 -2.85 17.20
N ASP A 229 -21.20 -3.12 18.03
CA ASP A 229 -22.59 -2.82 17.69
C ASP A 229 -22.84 -1.33 17.94
N TRP A 230 -23.05 -0.56 16.88
CA TRP A 230 -23.34 0.86 16.98
C TRP A 230 -24.81 1.12 17.32
N ARG A 231 -25.70 0.14 17.20
CA ARG A 231 -27.14 0.32 17.40
C ARG A 231 -27.47 0.66 18.87
N PRO A 232 -28.45 1.55 19.13
CA PRO A 232 -29.25 2.30 18.15
C PRO A 232 -28.56 3.56 17.60
N HIS A 233 -27.33 3.86 18.02
CA HIS A 233 -26.60 5.05 17.58
C HIS A 233 -26.05 4.89 16.16
N GLU A 234 -25.83 6.00 15.49
CA GLU A 234 -25.14 5.99 14.21
C GLU A 234 -23.63 5.96 14.44
N ARG A 235 -22.94 5.21 13.56
CA ARG A 235 -21.49 5.18 13.53
C ARG A 235 -20.96 6.58 13.20
N PRO A 236 -20.03 7.16 14.00
CA PRO A 236 -19.43 8.45 13.70
C PRO A 236 -18.88 8.54 12.26
N ARG A 237 -19.22 9.64 11.57
CA ARG A 237 -18.72 9.94 10.21
C ARG A 237 -17.19 10.02 10.20
N GLY A 238 -16.58 9.51 9.12
CA GLY A 238 -15.12 9.51 8.94
C GLY A 238 -14.37 8.46 9.77
N MET A 239 -15.08 7.67 10.58
CA MET A 239 -14.45 6.56 11.30
C MET A 239 -14.14 5.43 10.33
N ASN A 240 -12.97 4.81 10.47
CA ASN A 240 -12.59 3.70 9.61
C ASN A 240 -13.09 2.36 10.19
N SER A 241 -13.57 1.45 9.34
CA SER A 241 -13.88 0.05 9.71
C SER A 241 -12.83 -0.95 9.24
N PHE A 242 -12.09 -0.62 8.17
CA PHE A 242 -11.10 -1.49 7.54
C PHE A 242 -9.85 -0.69 7.15
N ALA A 243 -8.68 -1.26 7.41
CA ALA A 243 -7.41 -0.76 6.90
C ALA A 243 -6.95 -1.64 5.74
N PHE A 244 -6.25 -1.05 4.76
CA PHE A 244 -5.76 -1.74 3.57
C PHE A 244 -4.27 -1.47 3.39
N MET A 245 -3.41 -2.37 3.87
CA MET A 245 -1.97 -2.10 3.95
C MET A 245 -1.17 -3.00 3.02
N TRP A 246 -0.18 -2.41 2.34
CA TRP A 246 0.85 -3.19 1.66
C TRP A 246 1.74 -3.88 2.69
N SER A 247 2.02 -3.21 3.81
CA SER A 247 2.69 -3.79 4.98
C SER A 247 2.05 -3.30 6.26
N TYR A 248 1.45 -4.20 7.05
CA TYR A 248 0.99 -3.84 8.40
C TYR A 248 2.13 -3.57 9.37
N PRO A 249 3.16 -4.45 9.47
CA PRO A 249 4.24 -4.24 10.44
C PRO A 249 5.01 -2.93 10.21
N ASN A 250 5.16 -2.51 8.95
CA ASN A 250 5.86 -1.28 8.59
C ASN A 250 4.91 -0.09 8.36
N MET A 251 3.60 -0.26 8.59
CA MET A 251 2.58 0.78 8.45
C MET A 251 2.55 1.44 7.05
N ILE A 252 2.75 0.66 5.99
CA ILE A 252 2.75 1.13 4.60
C ILE A 252 1.37 0.86 3.96
N PRO A 253 0.58 1.90 3.62
CA PRO A 253 -0.75 1.73 3.05
C PRO A 253 -0.70 1.26 1.60
N LEU A 254 -1.76 0.57 1.15
CA LEU A 254 -1.95 0.29 -0.27
C LEU A 254 -2.23 1.57 -1.06
N PRO A 255 -1.69 1.69 -2.28
CA PRO A 255 -1.97 2.85 -3.13
C PRO A 255 -3.41 2.81 -3.67
N PRO A 256 -4.00 3.96 -4.01
CA PRO A 256 -5.39 4.03 -4.48
C PRO A 256 -5.71 3.09 -5.67
N ARG A 257 -4.77 2.91 -6.61
CA ARG A 257 -4.94 1.99 -7.76
C ARG A 257 -5.08 0.52 -7.34
N ALA A 258 -4.46 0.12 -6.23
CA ALA A 258 -4.59 -1.23 -5.69
C ALA A 258 -5.99 -1.42 -5.10
N LEU A 259 -6.44 -0.48 -4.24
CA LEU A 259 -7.81 -0.47 -3.70
C LEU A 259 -8.86 -0.49 -4.81
N ALA A 260 -8.61 0.27 -5.89
CA ALA A 260 -9.44 0.27 -7.08
C ALA A 260 -9.53 -1.07 -7.81
N SER A 261 -8.44 -1.82 -7.82
CA SER A 261 -8.40 -3.15 -8.43
C SER A 261 -9.11 -4.16 -7.54
N MET A 262 -8.93 -4.05 -6.22
CA MET A 262 -9.59 -4.89 -5.22
C MET A 262 -11.11 -4.72 -5.29
N TRP A 263 -11.63 -3.48 -5.29
CA TRP A 263 -13.07 -3.25 -5.35
C TRP A 263 -13.71 -3.74 -6.67
N ARG A 264 -13.03 -3.64 -7.81
CA ARG A 264 -13.52 -4.22 -9.08
C ARG A 264 -13.75 -5.73 -9.02
N VAL A 265 -13.10 -6.41 -8.09
CA VAL A 265 -13.35 -7.83 -7.79
C VAL A 265 -14.47 -7.95 -6.75
N LEU A 266 -14.33 -7.29 -5.60
CA LEU A 266 -15.27 -7.40 -4.46
C LEU A 266 -16.70 -6.94 -4.77
N SER A 267 -16.87 -5.93 -5.63
CA SER A 267 -18.18 -5.36 -5.98
C SER A 267 -19.16 -6.40 -6.55
N ARG A 268 -18.64 -7.47 -7.16
CA ARG A 268 -19.41 -8.58 -7.76
C ARG A 268 -20.08 -9.48 -6.73
N TYR A 269 -19.71 -9.35 -5.45
CA TYR A 269 -20.08 -10.27 -4.39
C TYR A 269 -20.85 -9.57 -3.29
N ASN A 270 -21.88 -10.21 -2.74
CA ASN A 270 -22.62 -9.70 -1.59
C ASN A 270 -22.17 -10.42 -0.33
N PHE A 271 -22.03 -9.67 0.76
CA PHE A 271 -21.67 -10.17 2.07
C PHE A 271 -22.18 -9.21 3.14
N THR A 272 -22.59 -9.76 4.28
CA THR A 272 -23.18 -9.08 5.44
C THR A 272 -22.34 -9.29 6.71
N ALA A 273 -21.20 -9.96 6.58
CA ALA A 273 -20.20 -10.07 7.63
C ALA A 273 -18.80 -10.13 7.04
N VAL A 274 -17.83 -9.63 7.80
CA VAL A 274 -16.38 -9.78 7.54
C VAL A 274 -15.71 -10.35 8.78
N HIS A 275 -14.98 -11.45 8.63
CA HIS A 275 -14.25 -12.11 9.71
C HIS A 275 -12.75 -12.09 9.45
N GLY A 276 -11.99 -11.44 10.33
CA GLY A 276 -10.55 -11.23 10.16
C GLY A 276 -9.66 -12.37 10.66
N GLY A 277 -8.40 -12.36 10.26
CA GLY A 277 -7.38 -13.35 10.64
C GLY A 277 -6.85 -13.25 12.07
N PHE A 278 -7.32 -12.30 12.89
CA PHE A 278 -6.86 -12.10 14.27
C PHE A 278 -8.03 -12.07 15.27
N PRO A 279 -7.81 -12.47 16.54
CA PRO A 279 -8.87 -12.48 17.56
C PRO A 279 -9.55 -11.12 17.75
N GLY A 280 -10.89 -11.13 17.79
CA GLY A 280 -11.71 -9.94 18.06
C GLY A 280 -11.88 -8.99 16.88
N LEU A 281 -11.41 -9.35 15.69
CA LEU A 281 -11.54 -8.55 14.47
C LEU A 281 -12.64 -9.12 13.56
N ASP A 282 -13.88 -9.11 14.07
CA ASP A 282 -15.09 -9.53 13.36
C ASP A 282 -16.06 -8.34 13.25
N ILE A 283 -16.64 -8.13 12.07
CA ILE A 283 -17.65 -7.09 11.83
C ILE A 283 -18.86 -7.75 11.17
N GLU A 284 -19.95 -7.91 11.93
CA GLU A 284 -21.22 -8.46 11.45
C GLU A 284 -22.24 -7.33 11.39
N ASP A 285 -22.57 -6.91 10.16
CA ASP A 285 -23.40 -5.74 9.89
C ASP A 285 -23.94 -5.86 8.46
N GLU A 286 -25.25 -5.69 8.26
CA GLU A 286 -25.86 -5.76 6.92
C GLU A 286 -25.21 -4.76 5.95
N ASP A 287 -24.72 -3.62 6.47
CA ASP A 287 -24.04 -2.59 5.70
C ASP A 287 -22.51 -2.78 5.62
N VAL A 288 -21.95 -3.92 6.04
CA VAL A 288 -20.48 -4.11 6.11
C VAL A 288 -19.80 -3.91 4.75
N LYS A 289 -20.45 -4.27 3.64
CA LYS A 289 -19.92 -4.01 2.29
C LYS A 289 -19.83 -2.52 1.99
N LYS A 290 -20.82 -1.72 2.43
CA LYS A 290 -20.75 -0.25 2.41
C LYS A 290 -19.62 0.26 3.30
N ARG A 291 -19.40 -0.36 4.47
CA ARG A 291 -18.30 0.02 5.36
C ARG A 291 -16.93 -0.27 4.73
N VAL A 292 -16.76 -1.35 3.96
CA VAL A 292 -15.54 -1.60 3.16
C VAL A 292 -15.33 -0.46 2.14
N TRP A 293 -16.39 -0.13 1.39
CA TRP A 293 -16.38 0.98 0.43
C TRP A 293 -15.94 2.31 1.04
N GLU A 294 -16.61 2.72 2.11
CA GLU A 294 -16.33 3.94 2.87
C GLU A 294 -14.90 3.94 3.40
N SER A 295 -14.46 2.82 4.00
CA SER A 295 -13.10 2.65 4.52
C SER A 295 -12.03 2.82 3.46
N MET A 296 -12.24 2.25 2.27
CA MET A 296 -11.31 2.47 1.18
C MET A 296 -11.33 3.96 0.75
N GLY A 297 -12.50 4.62 0.78
CA GLY A 297 -12.69 6.05 0.48
C GLY A 297 -11.96 6.97 1.46
N ILE A 298 -12.05 6.66 2.75
CA ILE A 298 -11.32 7.33 3.84
C ILE A 298 -9.81 7.21 3.61
N GLN A 299 -9.31 6.01 3.28
CA GLN A 299 -7.87 5.80 3.06
C GLN A 299 -7.34 6.62 1.87
N VAL A 300 -8.14 6.81 0.81
CA VAL A 300 -7.74 7.65 -0.34
C VAL A 300 -7.99 9.14 -0.10
N GLY A 301 -8.59 9.54 1.02
CA GLY A 301 -8.92 10.93 1.35
C GLY A 301 -10.08 11.50 0.55
N ALA A 302 -10.99 10.66 0.06
CA ALA A 302 -12.11 11.04 -0.80
C ALA A 302 -13.40 10.32 -0.37
N GLU A 303 -13.89 10.68 0.81
CA GLU A 303 -15.18 10.23 1.36
C GLU A 303 -16.35 10.74 0.51
N ALA A 304 -17.41 9.94 0.36
CA ALA A 304 -18.66 10.41 -0.21
C ALA A 304 -19.27 11.54 0.65
N GLY A 305 -19.75 12.60 -0.01
CA GLY A 305 -20.65 13.59 0.59
C GLY A 305 -22.12 13.15 0.53
N GLU A 306 -23.02 13.91 1.17
CA GLU A 306 -24.46 13.62 1.18
C GLU A 306 -25.05 13.78 -0.25
N GLY A 307 -25.37 12.65 -0.90
CA GLY A 307 -25.84 12.54 -2.30
C GLY A 307 -25.13 11.49 -3.17
N GLU A 308 -24.09 10.84 -2.61
CA GLU A 308 -23.29 9.67 -3.05
C GLU A 308 -22.77 9.61 -4.51
N VAL A 309 -21.50 10.04 -4.70
CA VAL A 309 -20.48 9.28 -5.44
C VAL A 309 -19.15 9.38 -4.69
N GLY A 310 -18.46 8.23 -4.50
CA GLY A 310 -17.01 8.10 -4.27
C GLY A 310 -16.56 7.59 -2.90
N PHE A 311 -15.46 6.85 -2.63
CA PHE A 311 -14.42 6.09 -3.35
C PHE A 311 -13.76 6.70 -4.58
N ALA A 312 -13.52 7.99 -4.42
CA ALA A 312 -14.00 8.90 -5.42
C ALA A 312 -13.07 9.12 -6.61
N GLU A 313 -13.62 9.46 -7.76
CA GLU A 313 -15.02 9.33 -8.15
C GLU A 313 -15.11 8.00 -8.91
N GLU A 314 -15.39 6.93 -8.14
CA GLU A 314 -15.49 5.52 -8.56
C GLU A 314 -14.35 5.05 -9.47
N PHE A 315 -13.10 5.17 -9.03
CA PHE A 315 -11.92 4.80 -9.84
C PHE A 315 -11.52 5.75 -10.95
N GLY A 316 -12.14 6.92 -11.05
CA GLY A 316 -11.38 8.13 -11.33
C GLY A 316 -11.21 8.91 -10.03
N LEU A 317 -10.59 8.39 -8.93
CA LEU A 317 -9.18 8.60 -8.52
C LEU A 317 -8.44 9.81 -9.13
N MET A 318 -9.23 10.81 -9.50
CA MET A 318 -8.90 12.00 -10.23
C MET A 318 -8.20 12.99 -9.31
N VAL A 319 -7.23 13.68 -9.90
CA VAL A 319 -6.89 15.03 -9.52
C VAL A 319 -7.33 15.88 -10.71
N PRO A 320 -8.29 16.82 -10.61
CA PRO A 320 -7.85 18.13 -10.95
C PRO A 320 -6.88 18.46 -9.80
N LEU A 321 -5.57 18.40 -10.12
CA LEU A 321 -4.64 19.50 -9.84
C LEU A 321 -3.31 19.20 -9.19
N PHE A 322 -2.66 18.04 -9.44
CA PHE A 322 -1.23 18.23 -9.71
C PHE A 322 -1.03 19.38 -10.72
N PRO A 323 -1.85 19.48 -11.78
CA PRO A 323 -1.79 20.61 -12.66
C PRO A 323 -2.28 22.02 -12.22
N ARG A 324 -3.33 22.19 -11.40
CA ARG A 324 -3.71 23.52 -10.83
C ARG A 324 -3.36 23.69 -9.34
N LEU A 325 -2.48 22.87 -8.77
CA LEU A 325 -1.70 23.25 -7.60
C LEU A 325 -0.87 24.50 -7.97
N PRO A 326 -0.43 25.32 -7.02
CA PRO A 326 0.66 26.25 -7.27
C PRO A 326 1.91 25.48 -7.75
N ALA A 327 2.67 26.03 -8.69
CA ALA A 327 3.82 25.36 -9.32
C ALA A 327 4.90 24.95 -8.30
N GLU A 328 4.92 25.64 -7.17
CA GLU A 328 5.89 25.55 -6.09
C GLU A 328 5.68 24.26 -5.28
N ILE A 329 4.41 23.95 -4.96
CA ILE A 329 4.02 22.69 -4.30
C ILE A 329 4.28 21.49 -5.22
N LYS A 330 4.04 21.65 -6.52
CA LYS A 330 4.35 20.64 -7.55
C LYS A 330 5.84 20.31 -7.59
N ILE A 331 6.68 21.34 -7.65
CA ILE A 331 8.14 21.19 -7.74
C ILE A 331 8.71 20.57 -6.46
N MET A 332 8.16 20.90 -5.28
CA MET A 332 8.58 20.29 -4.02
C MET A 332 8.25 18.79 -3.94
N ILE A 333 7.02 18.40 -4.30
CA ILE A 333 6.62 16.99 -4.34
C ILE A 333 7.55 16.18 -5.27
N TRP A 334 7.91 16.73 -6.43
CA TRP A 334 8.79 16.06 -7.39
C TRP A 334 10.24 16.01 -6.93
N LYS A 335 10.77 17.09 -6.36
CA LYS A 335 12.15 17.14 -5.85
C LYS A 335 12.40 16.11 -4.74
N PHE A 336 11.43 15.89 -3.84
CA PHE A 336 11.55 14.89 -2.78
C PHE A 336 11.25 13.45 -3.26
N ALA A 337 10.38 13.26 -4.26
CA ALA A 337 10.15 11.97 -4.92
C ALA A 337 11.38 11.46 -5.70
N ILE A 338 12.12 12.38 -6.35
CA ILE A 338 13.33 12.09 -7.15
C ILE A 338 14.47 11.53 -6.28
N HIS A 339 14.57 11.96 -5.02
CA HIS A 339 15.67 11.53 -4.13
C HIS A 339 15.36 10.26 -3.32
N SER A 340 14.11 9.78 -3.36
CA SER A 340 13.66 8.61 -2.58
C SER A 340 13.76 7.28 -3.35
N ALA A 341 14.13 7.30 -4.64
CA ALA A 341 14.47 6.11 -5.41
C ALA A 341 15.64 6.41 -6.37
N PRO A 342 16.80 5.70 -6.29
CA PRO A 342 17.92 5.94 -7.17
C PRO A 342 17.55 5.70 -8.65
N GLY A 343 17.80 6.70 -9.51
CA GLY A 343 17.76 6.53 -10.98
C GLY A 343 16.47 6.96 -11.71
N ARG A 344 15.58 7.75 -11.08
CA ARG A 344 14.42 8.36 -11.78
C ARG A 344 14.49 9.89 -11.75
N ASP A 345 15.05 10.47 -12.82
CA ASP A 345 14.97 11.91 -13.07
C ASP A 345 13.74 12.23 -13.92
N ILE A 346 12.97 13.26 -13.51
CA ILE A 346 11.87 13.75 -14.32
C ILE A 346 11.84 15.28 -14.34
N THR A 347 11.53 15.85 -15.51
CA THR A 347 11.52 17.29 -15.79
C THR A 347 10.09 17.86 -15.80
N LEU A 348 9.79 18.86 -14.96
CA LEU A 348 8.50 19.58 -14.94
C LEU A 348 8.57 20.97 -15.59
N ARG A 349 7.54 21.38 -16.33
CA ARG A 349 7.37 22.74 -16.90
C ARG A 349 6.04 23.37 -16.43
N HIS A 350 6.04 24.66 -16.06
CA HIS A 350 4.84 25.43 -15.65
C HIS A 350 4.80 26.80 -16.34
N THR A 351 3.62 27.27 -16.76
CA THR A 351 3.42 28.62 -17.33
C THR A 351 2.13 29.24 -16.78
N PRO A 352 2.18 30.33 -16.00
CA PRO A 352 1.03 31.21 -15.81
C PRO A 352 1.17 32.46 -16.71
N LEU A 353 0.13 32.77 -17.48
CA LEU A 353 -0.05 34.12 -18.03
C LEU A 353 -0.55 35.02 -16.88
N PRO A 354 0.11 36.15 -16.56
CA PRO A 354 -0.54 37.19 -15.78
C PRO A 354 -1.48 37.95 -16.71
N LEU A 355 -2.80 37.87 -16.47
CA LEU A 355 -3.70 38.94 -16.90
C LEU A 355 -3.77 39.95 -15.75
N ILE A 356 -3.29 41.15 -16.02
CA ILE A 356 -3.66 42.36 -15.27
C ILE A 356 -5.14 42.61 -15.58
N PRO A 357 -6.04 42.73 -14.59
CA PRO A 357 -7.43 43.05 -14.87
C PRO A 357 -7.52 44.42 -15.56
N ALA A 358 -8.28 44.48 -16.64
CA ALA A 358 -8.81 45.75 -17.12
C ALA A 358 -10.13 46.14 -16.38
N HIS A 359 -10.76 45.22 -15.62
CA HIS A 359 -11.97 45.45 -14.80
C HIS A 359 -12.19 44.35 -13.70
N PRO A 360 -13.03 44.59 -12.66
CA PRO A 360 -13.11 43.76 -11.43
C PRO A 360 -13.78 42.37 -11.49
N THR A 361 -14.20 41.83 -12.65
CA THR A 361 -15.03 40.59 -12.68
C THR A 361 -14.48 39.44 -13.53
N ASP A 362 -13.26 39.49 -14.07
CA ASP A 362 -12.70 38.39 -14.88
C ASP A 362 -11.52 37.67 -14.20
N ILE A 363 -11.59 36.34 -14.12
CA ILE A 363 -10.58 35.44 -13.52
C ILE A 363 -9.86 34.65 -14.64
N PRO A 364 -8.50 34.66 -14.75
CA PRO A 364 -7.78 33.79 -15.69
C PRO A 364 -7.51 32.39 -15.11
N ARG A 365 -7.71 31.33 -15.91
CA ARG A 365 -7.41 29.92 -15.58
C ARG A 365 -5.98 29.52 -15.97
N THR A 366 -5.37 28.63 -15.18
CA THR A 366 -4.10 27.92 -15.47
C THR A 366 -4.36 26.43 -15.72
N GLU A 367 -3.64 25.77 -16.62
CA GLU A 367 -3.67 24.31 -16.83
C GLU A 367 -2.25 23.75 -16.96
N VAL A 368 -2.05 22.48 -16.59
CA VAL A 368 -0.74 21.77 -16.61
C VAL A 368 -1.00 20.31 -17.01
N THR A 369 0.01 19.64 -17.55
CA THR A 369 -0.06 18.21 -17.91
C THR A 369 1.27 17.51 -17.58
N SER A 370 1.17 16.30 -17.05
CA SER A 370 2.30 15.39 -16.74
C SER A 370 2.08 14.05 -17.43
N LEU A 371 3.14 13.41 -17.92
CA LEU A 371 3.09 12.11 -18.61
C LEU A 371 3.66 10.95 -17.78
N THR A 372 3.94 11.15 -16.48
CA THR A 372 4.69 10.17 -15.66
C THR A 372 3.81 9.42 -14.64
N PRO A 373 3.96 8.09 -14.46
CA PRO A 373 3.23 7.34 -13.43
C PRO A 373 3.93 7.43 -12.06
N ILE A 374 3.29 8.01 -11.04
CA ILE A 374 3.81 8.13 -9.65
C ILE A 374 2.88 7.41 -8.63
N PRO A 375 3.41 6.68 -7.61
CA PRO A 375 2.63 6.05 -6.53
C PRO A 375 2.48 6.91 -5.24
N GLY A 376 1.42 6.66 -4.48
CA GLY A 376 0.83 7.60 -3.50
C GLY A 376 1.33 7.61 -2.04
N VAL A 377 2.64 7.57 -1.77
CA VAL A 377 3.17 7.58 -0.37
C VAL A 377 3.78 8.91 0.10
N LEU A 378 3.85 9.95 -0.75
CA LEU A 378 4.50 11.23 -0.41
C LEU A 378 3.56 12.27 0.21
N HIS A 379 2.91 11.90 1.31
CA HIS A 379 2.05 12.80 2.10
C HIS A 379 2.73 13.16 3.45
N ALA A 380 3.52 14.24 3.53
CA ALA A 380 4.03 14.74 4.82
C ALA A 380 3.10 15.82 5.40
N CYS A 381 2.66 15.62 6.65
CA CYS A 381 1.56 16.39 7.24
C CYS A 381 1.97 17.75 7.86
N HIS A 382 0.95 18.58 8.11
CA HIS A 382 1.01 19.93 8.67
C HIS A 382 1.85 20.06 9.97
N LEU A 383 1.86 19.03 10.82
CA LEU A 383 2.61 19.04 12.10
C LEU A 383 4.12 19.23 11.93
N SER A 384 4.71 18.66 10.86
CA SER A 384 6.16 18.74 10.65
C SER A 384 6.64 20.17 10.36
N ARG A 385 5.75 21.04 9.87
CA ARG A 385 6.07 22.44 9.54
C ARG A 385 6.00 23.36 10.77
N LEU A 386 5.11 23.08 11.71
CA LEU A 386 5.01 23.83 12.97
C LEU A 386 6.21 23.57 13.89
N LEU A 387 6.64 22.30 14.01
CA LEU A 387 7.80 21.90 14.82
C LEU A 387 9.14 22.51 14.38
N ALA A 388 9.27 22.90 13.11
CA ALA A 388 10.47 23.53 12.57
C ALA A 388 10.61 25.01 13.00
N GLN A 389 9.50 25.71 13.21
CA GLN A 389 9.50 27.12 13.64
C GLN A 389 9.88 27.30 15.10
N GLU A 390 9.70 26.27 15.93
CA GLU A 390 10.07 26.29 17.35
C GLU A 390 11.59 26.25 17.59
N ARG A 391 12.38 25.88 16.56
CA ARG A 391 13.82 25.57 16.71
C ARG A 391 14.76 26.48 15.92
N TRP A 392 14.24 27.36 15.07
CA TRP A 392 15.06 28.17 14.14
C TRP A 392 14.44 29.56 13.89
N THR A 393 15.24 30.62 13.90
CA THR A 393 14.83 32.02 13.59
C THR A 393 15.39 32.51 12.25
N LEU A 394 14.59 33.30 11.51
CA LEU A 394 14.93 33.88 10.21
C LEU A 394 15.09 35.42 10.35
N GLY A 395 16.19 36.01 9.89
CA GLY A 395 16.48 37.47 9.99
C GLY A 395 16.81 38.14 8.66
N MET A 396 16.58 39.46 8.54
CA MET A 396 16.84 40.27 7.32
C MET A 396 17.59 41.59 7.62
N SER A 397 18.53 41.97 6.75
CA SER A 397 18.99 43.36 6.53
C SER A 397 19.44 43.58 5.07
N ALA A 398 19.22 44.79 4.54
CA ALA A 398 19.48 45.20 3.16
C ALA A 398 20.24 46.54 3.11
N TYR A 399 21.55 46.49 3.34
CA TYR A 399 22.49 47.59 3.06
C TYR A 399 23.93 47.08 3.05
N GLU A 400 24.85 47.97 2.66
CA GLU A 400 26.24 47.64 2.32
C GLU A 400 26.97 46.98 3.50
N GLY A 401 27.36 45.71 3.29
CA GLY A 401 27.96 44.83 4.29
C GLY A 401 27.15 43.56 4.62
N ALA A 402 25.88 43.44 4.20
CA ALA A 402 25.07 42.24 4.48
C ALA A 402 25.36 41.06 3.52
N GLU A 403 25.39 39.83 4.03
CA GLU A 403 25.52 38.61 3.21
C GLU A 403 24.29 38.39 2.31
N LYS A 404 24.54 38.13 1.02
CA LYS A 404 23.51 37.93 -0.02
C LYS A 404 22.72 36.63 0.21
N ARG A 405 21.47 36.68 0.65
CA ARG A 405 20.58 35.51 0.75
C ARG A 405 19.11 35.83 0.42
N VAL A 406 18.37 34.78 0.01
CA VAL A 406 16.96 34.78 -0.45
C VAL A 406 15.99 34.66 0.75
N TYR A 407 14.83 35.30 0.68
CA TYR A 407 13.84 35.37 1.77
C TYR A 407 12.51 34.70 1.41
N VAL A 408 11.82 34.11 2.41
CA VAL A 408 10.50 33.46 2.28
C VAL A 408 9.57 33.85 3.44
N ASP A 409 8.37 34.36 3.12
CA ASP A 409 7.29 34.60 4.10
C ASP A 409 6.36 33.38 4.14
N VAL A 410 6.26 32.73 5.29
CA VAL A 410 5.53 31.46 5.51
C VAL A 410 4.05 31.62 5.84
N ARG A 411 3.57 32.84 6.10
CA ARG A 411 2.12 33.09 6.29
C ARG A 411 1.43 33.38 4.97
N THR A 412 2.17 33.91 3.99
CA THR A 412 1.67 34.32 2.67
C THR A 412 2.31 33.55 1.51
N ASP A 413 3.35 32.76 1.81
CA ASP A 413 4.08 31.88 0.91
C ASP A 413 4.80 32.59 -0.25
N THR A 414 5.48 33.72 0.01
CA THR A 414 6.17 34.54 -1.01
C THR A 414 7.71 34.50 -0.92
N VAL A 415 8.43 34.44 -2.06
CA VAL A 415 9.91 34.40 -2.15
C VAL A 415 10.48 35.61 -2.92
N TYR A 416 11.56 36.23 -2.41
CA TYR A 416 12.12 37.46 -2.97
C TYR A 416 13.60 37.31 -3.40
N PHE A 417 13.95 37.80 -4.60
CA PHE A 417 15.30 37.76 -5.19
C PHE A 417 15.90 39.16 -5.42
N PRO A 418 17.23 39.32 -5.29
CA PRO A 418 17.87 40.63 -5.36
C PRO A 418 18.32 41.08 -6.77
N SER A 419 18.45 40.21 -7.78
CA SER A 419 18.77 40.64 -9.17
C SER A 419 18.40 39.63 -10.27
N LEU A 420 18.28 40.12 -11.52
CA LEU A 420 17.93 39.31 -12.70
C LEU A 420 19.01 38.30 -13.09
N THR A 421 20.29 38.65 -12.90
CA THR A 421 21.42 37.75 -13.16
C THR A 421 21.42 36.57 -12.20
N LEU A 422 21.09 36.80 -10.93
CA LEU A 422 20.94 35.73 -9.94
C LEU A 422 19.76 34.80 -10.28
N LEU A 423 18.68 35.35 -10.83
CA LEU A 423 17.57 34.55 -11.36
C LEU A 423 18.01 33.66 -12.53
N VAL A 424 18.86 34.16 -13.44
CA VAL A 424 19.36 33.40 -14.61
C VAL A 424 20.36 32.32 -14.21
N VAL A 425 21.30 32.64 -13.32
CA VAL A 425 22.28 31.68 -12.77
C VAL A 425 21.57 30.60 -11.95
N TRP A 426 20.58 30.98 -11.13
CA TRP A 426 19.73 30.04 -10.38
C TRP A 426 18.90 29.14 -11.30
N HIS A 427 18.44 29.66 -12.44
CA HIS A 427 17.58 28.92 -13.35
C HIS A 427 18.34 27.94 -14.28
N ARG A 428 19.57 28.25 -14.68
CA ARG A 428 20.33 27.43 -15.67
C ARG A 428 21.54 26.67 -15.13
N GLY A 429 22.05 26.99 -13.94
CA GLY A 429 23.19 26.27 -13.36
C GLY A 429 24.46 26.24 -14.22
N ALA A 430 24.71 27.26 -15.06
CA ALA A 430 25.76 27.24 -16.08
C ALA A 430 27.00 28.12 -15.76
N ASP A 431 28.11 27.81 -16.42
CA ASP A 431 29.44 28.44 -16.35
C ASP A 431 29.48 29.83 -17.03
N TRP A 432 30.28 30.73 -16.48
CA TRP A 432 30.33 32.16 -16.79
C TRP A 432 30.82 32.47 -18.22
N GLU A 433 31.68 31.63 -18.80
CA GLU A 433 32.16 31.79 -20.18
C GLU A 433 31.07 31.57 -21.23
N GLU A 434 30.07 30.73 -20.95
CA GLU A 434 28.98 30.45 -21.88
C GLU A 434 28.02 31.64 -21.99
N VAL A 435 27.86 32.40 -20.90
CA VAL A 435 27.09 33.66 -20.85
C VAL A 435 27.75 34.74 -21.71
N MET A 436 29.08 34.79 -21.75
CA MET A 436 29.86 35.80 -22.49
C MET A 436 29.89 35.56 -24.01
N LYS A 437 29.69 34.33 -24.49
CA LYS A 437 29.63 34.00 -25.93
C LYS A 437 28.42 34.59 -26.67
N PHE A 438 27.39 35.02 -25.94
CA PHE A 438 26.18 35.63 -26.51
C PHE A 438 26.16 37.16 -26.48
N VAL A 439 27.26 37.79 -26.04
CA VAL A 439 27.40 39.24 -26.00
C VAL A 439 28.19 39.71 -27.22
N GLY A 440 27.50 39.92 -28.35
CA GLY A 440 28.03 40.50 -29.57
C GLY A 440 26.99 41.36 -30.30
N ASP A 441 27.37 42.61 -30.56
CA ASP A 441 26.72 43.74 -31.25
C ASP A 441 25.18 43.90 -31.20
N VAL A 442 24.74 44.90 -30.44
CA VAL A 442 23.36 45.43 -30.48
C VAL A 442 23.39 46.87 -31.00
N TYR A 443 22.79 47.10 -32.17
CA TYR A 443 22.56 48.43 -32.74
C TYR A 443 21.29 49.06 -32.18
N ILE A 444 21.28 50.41 -32.04
CA ILE A 444 20.11 51.20 -31.66
C ILE A 444 19.70 52.10 -32.84
N VAL A 445 18.42 52.11 -33.20
CA VAL A 445 17.81 53.16 -34.03
C VAL A 445 16.53 53.65 -33.34
N GLY A 446 16.50 54.94 -32.98
CA GLY A 446 15.29 55.69 -32.59
C GLY A 446 14.53 56.17 -33.84
N ASP A 447 13.24 56.50 -33.83
CA ASP A 447 12.46 57.24 -32.84
C ASP A 447 10.95 56.85 -32.93
N ARG A 448 10.22 57.00 -31.83
CA ARG A 448 8.74 56.91 -31.65
C ARG A 448 7.97 55.75 -32.32
N ASN A 449 8.29 54.51 -31.95
CA ASN A 449 7.34 53.43 -31.62
C ASN A 449 8.12 52.11 -31.49
N ARG A 450 7.74 51.32 -30.48
CA ARG A 450 8.34 50.04 -30.04
C ARG A 450 9.16 49.28 -31.11
N VAL A 451 10.42 48.97 -30.80
CA VAL A 451 11.20 47.94 -31.52
C VAL A 451 10.95 46.58 -30.86
N ARG A 452 10.53 45.59 -31.66
CA ARG A 452 10.28 44.21 -31.23
C ARG A 452 11.39 43.31 -31.75
N LEU A 453 12.21 42.76 -30.85
CA LEU A 453 13.13 41.69 -31.18
C LEU A 453 12.43 40.35 -30.97
N THR A 454 12.35 39.54 -32.02
CA THR A 454 11.71 38.21 -31.98
C THR A 454 12.78 37.15 -32.20
N TYR A 455 12.97 36.29 -31.21
CA TYR A 455 13.85 35.11 -31.30
C TYR A 455 12.98 33.87 -31.48
N GLN A 456 13.21 33.08 -32.53
CA GLN A 456 12.53 31.81 -32.79
C GLN A 456 13.52 30.65 -32.76
N SER A 457 13.23 29.66 -31.93
CA SER A 457 13.84 28.33 -31.91
C SER A 457 12.72 27.29 -32.00
N PRO A 458 12.99 26.04 -32.46
CA PRO A 458 11.97 24.99 -32.62
C PRO A 458 11.18 24.66 -31.35
N VAL A 459 11.62 25.16 -30.19
CA VAL A 459 10.99 24.91 -28.89
C VAL A 459 10.56 26.19 -28.16
N LEU A 460 10.88 27.40 -28.66
CA LEU A 460 10.41 28.65 -28.02
C LEU A 460 10.49 29.87 -28.95
N THR A 461 9.53 30.79 -28.82
CA THR A 461 9.61 32.16 -29.36
C THR A 461 9.66 33.18 -28.21
N LEU A 462 10.62 34.12 -28.21
CA LEU A 462 10.68 35.22 -27.23
C LEU A 462 10.53 36.57 -27.94
N SER A 463 9.75 37.49 -27.34
CA SER A 463 9.65 38.90 -27.76
C SER A 463 9.93 39.82 -26.58
N PHE A 464 10.79 40.82 -26.79
CA PHE A 464 11.07 41.87 -25.79
C PHE A 464 10.48 43.21 -26.23
N ALA A 465 10.00 44.00 -25.26
CA ALA A 465 9.66 45.40 -25.43
C ALA A 465 10.34 46.21 -24.32
N ILE A 466 11.19 47.15 -24.71
CA ILE A 466 11.84 48.07 -23.77
C ILE A 466 10.96 49.32 -23.70
N ALA A 467 10.48 49.66 -22.50
CA ALA A 467 9.79 50.92 -22.19
C ALA A 467 10.74 51.88 -21.45
N PRO A 468 10.49 53.21 -21.49
CA PRO A 468 11.48 54.22 -21.13
C PRO A 468 11.77 54.21 -19.62
N GLY A 469 13.05 54.28 -19.24
CA GLY A 469 13.45 54.55 -17.86
C GLY A 469 14.59 53.69 -17.29
N ILE A 470 15.08 52.67 -18.00
CA ILE A 470 16.26 51.91 -17.56
C ILE A 470 17.47 52.34 -18.39
N MET A 471 18.39 53.09 -17.78
CA MET A 471 19.72 53.35 -18.33
C MET A 471 20.68 52.22 -17.92
N THR A 472 21.39 51.69 -18.91
CA THR A 472 22.57 50.83 -18.73
C THR A 472 23.74 51.53 -19.40
N ASN A 473 24.75 51.94 -18.63
CA ASN A 473 26.00 52.48 -19.15
C ASN A 473 27.03 51.35 -19.32
N PHE A 474 27.64 51.28 -20.51
CA PHE A 474 28.83 50.48 -20.77
C PHE A 474 30.01 51.43 -20.96
N ARG A 475 31.14 51.15 -20.30
CA ARG A 475 32.40 51.86 -20.58
C ARG A 475 33.45 50.87 -21.05
N ARG A 476 33.96 51.11 -22.26
CA ARG A 476 35.17 50.49 -22.79
C ARG A 476 36.38 51.21 -22.19
N THR A 477 37.35 50.46 -21.70
CA THR A 477 38.74 50.93 -21.67
C THR A 477 39.57 49.91 -22.43
N MET A 478 40.08 50.34 -23.59
CA MET A 478 41.20 49.66 -24.24
C MET A 478 42.48 50.13 -23.57
N ASN A 479 43.27 49.19 -23.07
CA ASN A 479 44.43 48.66 -23.80
C ASN A 479 44.66 47.22 -23.37
#